data_AF-A0A6N4WYM2-F1
#
_entry.id   AF-A0A6N4WYM2-F1
#
_cell.length_a   1.000
_cell.length_b   1.000
_cell.length_c   1.000
_cell.angle_alpha   90.00
_cell.angle_beta   90.00
_cell.angle_gamma   90.00
#
_symmetry.space_group_name_H-M   'P 1'
#
loop_
_entity.id
_entity.type
_entity.pdbx_description
1 polymer ?
#
loop_
_entity_poly.entity_id
_entity_poly.type
_entity_poly.pdbx_seq_one_letter_code
_entity_poly.pdbx_strand_id
1 'polypeptide(L)'
;MLLSATDKETLRQLLCDLQRFTLEAILTERTKRSTNELAAITEETAADVIYAIDTIADQAIFKWFEDHWSTEWPVQIIMEGLDDAHTLCFPLGTKIEDTTLKCIIDPIDGTRGIMYDKRSAWILAGIAPQRGSANTLADIEVSAMTEIPTTRQWRADQLSATRGGGMLATAFDIRNDFSQAPVELQPSKANDVQHAFGTICRFFPAGSTLLAQIEEQLWETLYGDSTDGTPLVFNDQYISSGGQFYEILSGHDRFIADIRPIAFRVLDIEENLSAHPYDVCCALILEEAGCILEHPDGSPLNCPLDTTSAVNWVAYANEDLARHIRPALKGVLAKLVP
;
A
#
# COMPACT_ATOMS: atom_id res chain seq x y z
N MET A 1 5.30 -16.24 18.74
CA MET A 1 6.22 -17.07 17.92
C MET A 1 7.31 -16.15 17.38
N LEU A 2 8.53 -16.63 17.19
CA LEU A 2 9.58 -15.92 16.45
C LEU A 2 9.82 -16.71 15.16
N LEU A 3 9.70 -16.08 14.00
CA LEU A 3 9.97 -16.74 12.73
C LEU A 3 11.47 -16.78 12.48
N SER A 4 11.98 -17.96 12.14
CA SER A 4 13.36 -18.10 11.68
C SER A 4 13.56 -17.38 10.34
N ALA A 5 14.80 -17.11 9.94
CA ALA A 5 15.08 -16.55 8.62
C ALA A 5 14.58 -17.47 7.48
N THR A 6 14.62 -18.78 7.69
CA THR A 6 14.08 -19.77 6.75
C THR A 6 12.56 -19.72 6.70
N ASP A 7 11.88 -19.61 7.86
CA ASP A 7 10.43 -19.52 7.91
C ASP A 7 9.94 -18.27 7.17
N LYS A 8 10.61 -17.13 7.40
CA LYS A 8 10.32 -15.86 6.72
C LYS A 8 10.47 -15.97 5.21
N GLU A 9 11.54 -16.61 4.74
CA GLU A 9 11.77 -16.79 3.30
C GLU A 9 10.73 -17.72 2.66
N THR A 10 10.33 -18.79 3.34
CA THR A 10 9.25 -19.67 2.86
C THR A 10 7.92 -18.93 2.80
N LEU A 11 7.56 -18.17 3.84
CA LEU A 11 6.35 -17.35 3.86
C LEU A 11 6.37 -16.26 2.79
N ARG A 12 7.55 -15.68 2.49
CA ARG A 12 7.71 -14.69 1.41
C ARG A 12 7.41 -15.30 0.06
N GLN A 13 7.96 -16.47 -0.24
CA GLN A 13 7.68 -17.19 -1.47
C GLN A 13 6.21 -17.54 -1.61
N LEU A 14 5.58 -18.00 -0.52
CA LEU A 14 4.13 -18.24 -0.47
C LEU A 14 3.30 -16.98 -0.78
N LEU A 15 3.65 -15.81 -0.23
CA LEU A 15 2.97 -14.56 -0.59
C LEU A 15 3.19 -14.17 -2.06
N CYS A 16 4.41 -14.32 -2.57
CA CYS A 16 4.72 -14.07 -3.97
C CYS A 16 3.88 -14.96 -4.91
N ASP A 17 3.73 -16.24 -4.58
CA ASP A 17 2.93 -17.20 -5.34
C ASP A 17 1.44 -16.91 -5.26
N LEU A 18 0.93 -16.55 -4.07
CA LEU A 18 -0.44 -16.08 -3.87
C LEU A 18 -0.75 -14.89 -4.79
N GLN A 19 0.08 -13.85 -4.73
CA GLN A 19 -0.17 -12.63 -5.51
C GLN A 19 -0.02 -12.86 -7.01
N ARG A 20 0.89 -13.74 -7.44
CA ARG A 20 0.99 -14.16 -8.84
C ARG A 20 -0.30 -14.86 -9.29
N PHE A 21 -0.80 -15.81 -8.49
CA PHE A 21 -2.05 -16.51 -8.78
C PHE A 21 -3.23 -15.55 -8.91
N THR A 22 -3.34 -14.59 -7.99
CA THR A 22 -4.37 -13.54 -8.01
C THR A 22 -4.21 -12.63 -9.24
N LEU A 23 -2.99 -12.21 -9.59
CA LEU A 23 -2.71 -11.44 -10.80
C LEU A 23 -3.18 -12.18 -12.07
N GLU A 24 -2.84 -13.47 -12.19
CA GLU A 24 -3.25 -14.32 -13.31
C GLU A 24 -4.78 -14.42 -13.44
N ALA A 25 -5.48 -14.58 -12.31
CA ALA A 25 -6.94 -14.60 -12.27
C ALA A 25 -7.56 -13.27 -12.72
N ILE A 26 -7.06 -12.14 -12.20
CA ILE A 26 -7.53 -10.80 -12.57
C ILE A 26 -7.31 -10.55 -14.06
N LEU A 27 -6.11 -10.79 -14.58
CA LEU A 27 -5.80 -10.59 -16.00
C LEU A 27 -6.67 -11.47 -16.89
N THR A 28 -6.89 -12.73 -16.50
CA THR A 28 -7.76 -13.66 -17.22
C THR A 28 -9.19 -13.12 -17.33
N GLU A 29 -9.80 -12.66 -16.24
CA GLU A 29 -11.16 -12.13 -16.26
C GLU A 29 -11.26 -10.79 -17.00
N ARG A 30 -10.23 -9.95 -16.95
CA ARG A 30 -10.17 -8.70 -17.72
C ARG A 30 -10.15 -8.91 -19.24
N THR A 31 -9.76 -10.10 -19.73
CA THR A 31 -9.91 -10.43 -21.17
C THR A 31 -11.33 -10.80 -21.58
N LYS A 32 -12.19 -11.14 -20.61
CA LYS A 32 -13.54 -11.67 -20.84
C LYS A 32 -14.64 -10.65 -20.56
N ARG A 33 -14.36 -9.63 -19.74
CA ARG A 33 -15.33 -8.65 -19.25
C ARG A 33 -15.01 -7.26 -19.79
N SER A 34 -16.04 -6.48 -20.05
CA SER A 34 -15.93 -5.06 -20.38
C SER A 34 -15.61 -4.22 -19.13
N THR A 35 -15.08 -3.01 -19.35
CA THR A 35 -14.86 -1.99 -18.30
C THR A 35 -16.11 -1.76 -17.44
N ASN A 36 -17.29 -1.68 -18.06
CA ASN A 36 -18.54 -1.45 -17.34
C ASN A 36 -18.94 -2.63 -16.44
N GLU A 37 -18.64 -3.87 -16.84
CA GLU A 37 -18.90 -5.05 -16.04
C GLU A 37 -17.93 -5.16 -14.85
N LEU A 38 -16.68 -4.74 -15.04
CA LEU A 38 -15.67 -4.72 -13.97
C LEU A 38 -15.91 -3.60 -12.94
N ALA A 39 -16.39 -2.44 -13.39
CA ALA A 39 -16.70 -1.29 -12.55
C ALA A 39 -18.11 -1.33 -11.94
N ALA A 40 -18.85 -2.44 -12.10
CA ALA A 40 -20.15 -2.60 -11.48
C ALA A 40 -20.00 -2.75 -9.96
N ILE A 41 -20.78 -1.98 -9.20
CA ILE A 41 -20.82 -2.09 -7.74
C ILE A 41 -21.46 -3.43 -7.38
N THR A 42 -20.79 -4.19 -6.53
CA THR A 42 -21.26 -5.49 -6.05
C THR A 42 -21.78 -5.38 -4.62
N GLU A 43 -21.08 -4.65 -3.75
CA GLU A 43 -21.44 -4.46 -2.34
C GLU A 43 -20.86 -3.15 -1.78
N GLU A 44 -21.47 -2.58 -0.74
CA GLU A 44 -20.91 -1.46 0.04
C GLU A 44 -20.62 -1.96 1.46
N THR A 45 -19.37 -1.83 1.92
CA THR A 45 -18.95 -2.19 3.28
C THR A 45 -18.81 -0.95 4.16
N ALA A 46 -18.50 -1.14 5.44
CA ALA A 46 -18.21 -0.03 6.35
C ALA A 46 -16.93 0.74 6.00
N ALA A 47 -16.00 0.14 5.23
CA ALA A 47 -14.70 0.74 4.89
C ALA A 47 -14.62 1.27 3.45
N ASP A 48 -15.15 0.54 2.46
CA ASP A 48 -15.18 0.97 1.03
C ASP A 48 -16.29 0.26 0.21
N VAL A 49 -16.45 0.71 -1.03
CA VAL A 49 -17.30 0.13 -2.08
C VAL A 49 -16.56 -1.00 -2.81
N ILE A 50 -17.14 -2.19 -2.82
CA ILE A 50 -16.63 -3.37 -3.52
C ILE A 50 -17.17 -3.40 -4.95
N TYR A 51 -16.28 -3.45 -5.93
CA TYR A 51 -16.59 -3.60 -7.34
C TYR A 51 -16.42 -5.06 -7.81
N ALA A 52 -16.98 -5.38 -8.98
CA ALA A 52 -16.95 -6.74 -9.52
C ALA A 52 -15.52 -7.26 -9.78
N ILE A 53 -14.52 -6.39 -9.95
CA ILE A 53 -13.11 -6.77 -10.07
C ILE A 53 -12.52 -7.27 -8.75
N ASP A 54 -12.91 -6.67 -7.62
CA ASP A 54 -12.44 -7.06 -6.29
C ASP A 54 -12.91 -8.47 -5.95
N THR A 55 -14.16 -8.81 -6.29
CA THR A 55 -14.70 -10.18 -6.10
C THR A 55 -13.89 -11.27 -6.84
N ILE A 56 -13.27 -10.93 -7.97
CA ILE A 56 -12.38 -11.87 -8.69
C ILE A 56 -11.10 -12.11 -7.88
N ALA A 57 -10.51 -11.05 -7.34
CA ALA A 57 -9.33 -11.14 -6.49
C ALA A 57 -9.62 -11.92 -5.21
N ASP A 58 -10.73 -11.61 -4.52
CA ASP A 58 -11.14 -12.29 -3.29
C ASP A 58 -11.29 -13.81 -3.48
N GLN A 59 -11.97 -14.21 -4.56
CA GLN A 59 -12.16 -15.63 -4.90
C GLN A 59 -10.83 -16.31 -5.21
N ALA A 60 -9.93 -15.64 -5.93
CA ALA A 60 -8.61 -16.17 -6.25
C ALA A 60 -7.76 -16.35 -4.97
N ILE A 61 -7.76 -15.35 -4.10
CA ILE A 61 -7.06 -15.37 -2.81
C ILE A 61 -7.58 -16.52 -1.95
N PHE A 62 -8.90 -16.61 -1.75
CA PHE A 62 -9.51 -17.69 -0.98
C PHE A 62 -9.13 -19.06 -1.53
N LYS A 63 -9.26 -19.25 -2.85
CA LYS A 63 -8.96 -20.53 -3.51
C LYS A 63 -7.50 -20.92 -3.34
N TRP A 64 -6.59 -19.95 -3.45
CA TRP A 64 -5.17 -20.22 -3.29
C TRP A 64 -4.84 -20.65 -1.87
N PHE A 65 -5.40 -19.99 -0.85
CA PHE A 65 -5.21 -20.38 0.54
C PHE A 65 -5.80 -21.77 0.84
N GLU A 66 -6.99 -22.08 0.31
CA GLU A 66 -7.63 -23.39 0.47
C GLU A 66 -6.77 -24.53 -0.10
N ASP A 67 -6.18 -24.31 -1.27
CA ASP A 67 -5.41 -25.33 -1.98
C ASP A 67 -3.98 -25.50 -1.49
N HIS A 68 -3.31 -24.39 -1.10
CA HIS A 68 -1.86 -24.35 -0.98
C HIS A 68 -1.34 -23.98 0.41
N TRP A 69 -2.19 -23.43 1.29
CA TRP A 69 -1.68 -22.96 2.59
C TRP A 69 -1.35 -24.11 3.54
N SER A 70 -0.15 -24.06 4.12
CA SER A 70 0.35 -25.13 4.97
C SER A 70 -0.39 -25.21 6.30
N THR A 71 -0.66 -26.44 6.75
CA THR A 71 -1.12 -26.74 8.12
C THR A 71 -0.08 -26.41 9.20
N GLU A 72 1.19 -26.22 8.82
CA GLU A 72 2.29 -25.84 9.72
C GLU A 72 2.16 -24.40 10.22
N TRP A 73 1.56 -23.52 9.42
CA TRP A 73 1.39 -22.11 9.75
C TRP A 73 -0.08 -21.70 9.71
N PRO A 74 -0.93 -22.19 10.64
CA PRO A 74 -2.32 -21.77 10.65
C PRO A 74 -2.41 -20.25 10.78
N VAL A 75 -3.21 -19.60 9.92
CA VAL A 75 -3.20 -18.16 9.70
C VAL A 75 -4.61 -17.59 9.81
N GLN A 76 -4.71 -16.42 10.45
CA GLN A 76 -5.90 -15.56 10.39
C GLN A 76 -5.74 -14.58 9.23
N ILE A 77 -6.78 -14.43 8.40
CA ILE A 77 -6.82 -13.44 7.32
C ILE A 77 -7.55 -12.19 7.79
N ILE A 78 -6.94 -11.03 7.57
CA ILE A 78 -7.53 -9.70 7.64
C ILE A 78 -7.48 -9.16 6.21
N MET A 79 -8.62 -8.86 5.60
CA MET A 79 -8.63 -8.48 4.18
C MET A 79 -9.67 -7.40 3.97
N GLU A 80 -9.36 -6.43 3.11
CA GLU A 80 -10.37 -5.49 2.63
C GLU A 80 -11.60 -6.25 2.11
N GLY A 81 -12.79 -5.71 2.37
CA GLY A 81 -14.05 -6.31 1.94
C GLY A 81 -14.52 -7.50 2.77
N LEU A 82 -13.68 -8.07 3.65
CA LEU A 82 -14.15 -9.00 4.67
C LEU A 82 -14.69 -8.23 5.88
N ASP A 83 -15.94 -8.49 6.24
CA ASP A 83 -16.53 -8.00 7.48
C ASP A 83 -15.73 -8.53 8.68
N ASP A 84 -15.34 -7.65 9.61
CA ASP A 84 -14.61 -7.98 10.83
C ASP A 84 -15.33 -9.04 11.69
N ALA A 85 -16.65 -9.21 11.52
CA ALA A 85 -17.42 -10.28 12.17
C ALA A 85 -17.15 -11.68 11.57
N HIS A 86 -16.66 -11.75 10.33
CA HIS A 86 -16.36 -12.98 9.60
C HIS A 86 -14.89 -13.33 9.74
N THR A 87 -14.60 -14.19 10.70
CA THR A 87 -13.23 -14.63 10.96
C THR A 87 -12.82 -15.68 9.95
N LEU A 88 -11.99 -15.31 8.97
CA LEU A 88 -11.45 -16.23 7.98
C LEU A 88 -10.08 -16.75 8.44
N CYS A 89 -9.94 -18.07 8.56
CA CYS A 89 -8.71 -18.73 8.97
C CYS A 89 -8.39 -19.90 8.04
N PHE A 90 -7.10 -20.12 7.79
CA PHE A 90 -6.60 -21.24 7.01
C PHE A 90 -5.58 -22.07 7.82
N PRO A 91 -5.55 -23.40 7.65
CA PRO A 91 -6.49 -24.23 6.87
C PRO A 91 -7.94 -24.10 7.34
N LEU A 92 -8.90 -24.34 6.45
CA LEU A 92 -10.32 -24.15 6.77
C LEU A 92 -10.73 -24.96 8.02
N GLY A 93 -11.53 -24.34 8.89
CA GLY A 93 -11.94 -24.90 10.17
C GLY A 93 -10.98 -24.64 11.33
N THR A 94 -9.82 -24.04 11.08
CA THR A 94 -8.92 -23.52 12.12
C THR A 94 -9.63 -22.42 12.91
N LYS A 95 -9.57 -22.47 14.24
CA LYS A 95 -10.08 -21.39 15.09
C LYS A 95 -9.03 -20.29 15.25
N ILE A 96 -9.45 -19.05 15.51
CA ILE A 96 -8.53 -17.93 15.70
C ILE A 96 -7.50 -18.23 16.79
N GLU A 97 -7.92 -18.81 17.92
CA GLU A 97 -7.01 -19.15 19.02
C GLU A 97 -5.91 -20.16 18.66
N ASP A 98 -6.12 -20.93 17.58
CA ASP A 98 -5.19 -21.93 17.07
C ASP A 98 -4.28 -21.36 15.95
N THR A 99 -4.50 -20.12 15.52
CA THR A 99 -3.65 -19.46 14.52
C THR A 99 -2.32 -19.02 15.11
N THR A 100 -1.26 -19.18 14.33
CA THR A 100 0.11 -18.78 14.68
C THR A 100 0.57 -17.54 13.91
N LEU A 101 -0.11 -17.23 12.80
CA LEU A 101 0.13 -16.08 11.95
C LEU A 101 -1.14 -15.24 11.77
N LYS A 102 -0.92 -13.97 11.42
CA LYS A 102 -1.93 -13.05 10.90
C LYS A 102 -1.45 -12.51 9.57
N CYS A 103 -2.27 -12.64 8.53
CA CYS A 103 -2.00 -12.12 7.19
C CYS A 103 -3.00 -11.00 6.90
N ILE A 104 -2.49 -9.80 6.63
CA ILE A 104 -3.29 -8.66 6.18
C ILE A 104 -3.13 -8.49 4.67
N ILE A 105 -4.24 -8.27 3.95
CA ILE A 105 -4.26 -8.27 2.49
C ILE A 105 -5.13 -7.12 1.98
N ASP A 106 -4.62 -6.38 1.01
CA ASP A 106 -5.41 -5.58 0.09
C ASP A 106 -5.48 -6.33 -1.24
N PRO A 107 -6.66 -6.86 -1.65
CA PRO A 107 -6.80 -7.59 -2.88
C PRO A 107 -6.44 -6.76 -4.12
N ILE A 108 -6.82 -5.47 -4.15
CA ILE A 108 -6.59 -4.54 -5.26
C ILE A 108 -6.50 -3.09 -4.72
N ASP A 109 -5.30 -2.68 -4.33
CA ASP A 109 -5.00 -1.28 -4.02
C ASP A 109 -4.97 -0.48 -5.34
N GLY A 110 -5.90 0.47 -5.48
CA GLY A 110 -6.07 1.25 -6.70
C GLY A 110 -7.16 0.75 -7.65
N THR A 111 -8.16 0.01 -7.15
CA THR A 111 -9.34 -0.47 -7.91
C THR A 111 -9.92 0.59 -8.84
N ARG A 112 -10.11 1.82 -8.34
CA ARG A 112 -10.69 2.94 -9.12
C ARG A 112 -9.86 3.30 -10.36
N GLY A 113 -8.54 3.13 -10.32
CA GLY A 113 -7.65 3.37 -11.45
C GLY A 113 -7.71 2.22 -12.46
N ILE A 114 -7.55 0.99 -11.98
CA ILE A 114 -7.43 -0.20 -12.84
C ILE A 114 -8.76 -0.59 -13.48
N MET A 115 -9.91 -0.35 -12.82
CA MET A 115 -11.23 -0.65 -13.37
C MET A 115 -11.52 0.12 -14.66
N TYR A 116 -10.93 1.31 -14.81
CA TYR A 116 -11.00 2.14 -16.03
C TYR A 116 -9.76 2.02 -16.92
N ASP A 117 -8.86 1.08 -16.63
CA ASP A 117 -7.58 0.91 -17.32
C ASP A 117 -6.70 2.19 -17.34
N LYS A 118 -6.86 3.02 -16.32
CA LYS A 118 -6.25 4.36 -16.27
C LYS A 118 -4.82 4.32 -15.76
N ARG A 119 -4.58 3.54 -14.70
CA ARG A 119 -3.28 3.32 -14.04
C ARG A 119 -3.24 1.90 -13.49
N SER A 120 -2.04 1.38 -13.26
CA SER A 120 -1.87 0.10 -12.59
C SER A 120 -2.41 0.16 -11.16
N ALA A 121 -2.82 -1.01 -10.66
CA ALA A 121 -3.17 -1.25 -9.27
C ALA A 121 -2.16 -2.23 -8.67
N TRP A 122 -2.32 -2.58 -7.40
CA TRP A 122 -1.39 -3.45 -6.69
C TRP A 122 -2.12 -4.44 -5.79
N ILE A 123 -1.64 -5.68 -5.72
CA ILE A 123 -2.06 -6.63 -4.71
C ILE A 123 -1.09 -6.48 -3.54
N LEU A 124 -1.56 -6.21 -2.32
CA LEU A 124 -0.70 -5.97 -1.16
C LEU A 124 -0.91 -7.05 -0.11
N ALA A 125 0.16 -7.52 0.52
CA ALA A 125 0.05 -8.45 1.63
C ALA A 125 1.21 -8.33 2.62
N GLY A 126 0.89 -8.52 3.91
CA GLY A 126 1.86 -8.59 4.99
C GLY A 126 1.51 -9.70 5.99
N ILE A 127 2.52 -10.41 6.48
CA ILE A 127 2.40 -11.46 7.48
C ILE A 127 3.13 -11.07 8.77
N ALA A 128 2.43 -11.22 9.88
CA ALA A 128 2.95 -11.05 11.23
C ALA A 128 2.72 -12.32 12.06
N PRO A 129 3.59 -12.63 13.05
CA PRO A 129 3.27 -13.59 14.10
C PRO A 129 1.98 -13.18 14.83
N GLN A 130 1.11 -14.15 15.13
CA GLN A 130 -0.17 -13.89 15.80
C GLN A 130 0.03 -13.39 17.24
N ARG A 131 -0.60 -12.25 17.56
CA ARG A 131 -0.59 -11.58 18.87
C ARG A 131 -1.99 -11.09 19.27
N GLY A 132 -3.04 -11.56 18.59
CA GLY A 132 -4.42 -11.15 18.82
C GLY A 132 -4.63 -9.68 18.47
N SER A 133 -5.39 -8.96 19.29
CA SER A 133 -5.64 -7.52 19.12
C SER A 133 -4.41 -6.64 19.35
N ALA A 134 -3.32 -7.20 19.88
CA ALA A 134 -2.07 -6.48 20.06
C ALA A 134 -1.18 -6.49 18.81
N ASN A 135 -1.61 -7.11 17.71
CA ASN A 135 -0.88 -7.04 16.44
C ASN A 135 -0.94 -5.63 15.85
N THR A 136 0.22 -5.15 15.43
CA THR A 136 0.35 -3.88 14.72
C THR A 136 1.19 -4.03 13.47
N LEU A 137 1.24 -2.98 12.64
CA LEU A 137 2.03 -2.94 11.41
C LEU A 137 3.51 -3.27 11.64
N ALA A 138 4.10 -2.85 12.76
CA ALA A 138 5.49 -3.16 13.10
C ALA A 138 5.76 -4.65 13.38
N ASP A 139 4.73 -5.45 13.65
CA ASP A 139 4.87 -6.90 13.82
C ASP A 139 4.99 -7.65 12.47
N ILE A 140 4.76 -6.99 11.33
CA ILE A 140 4.94 -7.61 10.01
C ILE A 140 6.41 -8.00 9.83
N GLU A 141 6.64 -9.26 9.50
CA GLU A 141 7.97 -9.83 9.27
C GLU A 141 8.21 -10.23 7.81
N VAL A 142 7.14 -10.32 7.01
CA VAL A 142 7.17 -10.67 5.60
C VAL A 142 6.13 -9.86 4.86
N SER A 143 6.47 -9.29 3.72
CA SER A 143 5.53 -8.52 2.90
C SER A 143 5.80 -8.72 1.41
N ALA A 144 4.75 -8.63 0.60
CA ALA A 144 4.84 -8.64 -0.86
C ALA A 144 3.83 -7.66 -1.46
N MET A 145 4.19 -7.06 -2.61
CA MET A 145 3.27 -6.32 -3.46
C MET A 145 3.49 -6.69 -4.93
N THR A 146 2.41 -6.87 -5.68
CA THR A 146 2.46 -7.25 -7.10
C THR A 146 1.62 -6.31 -7.94
N GLU A 147 2.22 -5.73 -8.98
CA GLU A 147 1.55 -4.81 -9.89
C GLU A 147 0.48 -5.54 -10.72
N ILE A 148 -0.68 -4.92 -10.83
CA ILE A 148 -1.73 -5.24 -11.80
C ILE A 148 -1.61 -4.24 -12.95
N PRO A 149 -1.06 -4.63 -14.11
CA PRO A 149 -0.78 -3.72 -15.20
C PRO A 149 -2.05 -3.29 -15.94
N THR A 150 -2.04 -2.10 -16.53
CA THR A 150 -3.04 -1.69 -17.53
C THR A 150 -2.91 -2.52 -18.82
N THR A 151 -3.93 -2.50 -19.68
CA THR A 151 -3.91 -3.25 -20.96
C THR A 151 -2.84 -2.74 -21.94
N ARG A 152 -2.26 -1.56 -21.69
CA ARG A 152 -1.16 -0.98 -22.47
C ARG A 152 0.22 -1.42 -21.97
N GLN A 153 0.31 -1.96 -20.76
CA GLN A 153 1.54 -2.44 -20.15
C GLN A 153 1.71 -3.93 -20.43
N TRP A 154 2.95 -4.35 -20.69
CA TRP A 154 3.31 -5.75 -20.89
C TRP A 154 4.11 -6.33 -19.71
N ARG A 155 4.60 -5.44 -18.83
CA ARG A 155 5.39 -5.78 -17.67
C ARG A 155 4.57 -5.50 -16.41
N ALA A 156 4.68 -6.39 -15.43
CA ALA A 156 4.23 -6.20 -14.07
C ALA A 156 5.41 -6.46 -13.12
N ASP A 157 5.59 -5.63 -12.11
CA ASP A 157 6.63 -5.85 -11.09
C ASP A 157 6.05 -6.47 -9.82
N GLN A 158 6.80 -7.37 -9.21
CA GLN A 158 6.56 -7.92 -7.87
C GLN A 158 7.73 -7.59 -6.96
N LEU A 159 7.43 -6.97 -5.83
CA LEU A 159 8.38 -6.63 -4.79
C LEU A 159 8.03 -7.43 -3.53
N SER A 160 9.05 -7.84 -2.80
CA SER A 160 8.85 -8.54 -1.52
C SER A 160 10.02 -8.32 -0.59
N ALA A 161 9.79 -8.49 0.70
CA ALA A 161 10.82 -8.33 1.72
C ALA A 161 10.56 -9.26 2.91
N THR A 162 11.64 -9.56 3.62
CA THR A 162 11.56 -10.13 4.98
C THR A 162 12.27 -9.19 5.93
N ARG A 163 11.82 -9.12 7.19
CA ARG A 163 12.43 -8.25 8.19
C ARG A 163 13.88 -8.68 8.46
N GLY A 164 14.81 -7.77 8.15
CA GLY A 164 16.26 -7.92 8.18
C GLY A 164 16.87 -8.63 6.96
N GLY A 165 16.08 -8.95 5.94
CA GLY A 165 16.50 -9.71 4.76
C GLY A 165 16.68 -8.89 3.49
N GLY A 166 16.35 -7.60 3.52
CA GLY A 166 16.35 -6.73 2.35
C GLY A 166 15.13 -6.90 1.46
N MET A 167 15.02 -6.00 0.47
CA MET A 167 14.01 -6.04 -0.58
C MET A 167 14.49 -6.85 -1.79
N LEU A 168 13.57 -7.59 -2.40
CA LEU A 168 13.71 -8.25 -3.68
C LEU A 168 12.67 -7.71 -4.66
N ALA A 169 13.05 -7.51 -5.92
CA ALA A 169 12.15 -7.08 -6.99
C ALA A 169 12.32 -7.96 -8.25
N THR A 170 11.20 -8.36 -8.84
CA THR A 170 11.13 -9.23 -10.02
C THR A 170 10.12 -8.67 -11.00
N ALA A 171 10.50 -8.59 -12.28
CA ALA A 171 9.62 -8.24 -13.38
C ALA A 171 9.03 -9.50 -14.01
N PHE A 172 7.74 -9.45 -14.35
CA PHE A 172 7.04 -10.44 -15.14
C PHE A 172 6.72 -9.88 -16.54
N ASP A 173 7.06 -10.61 -17.61
CA ASP A 173 6.44 -10.39 -18.92
C ASP A 173 5.10 -11.13 -18.98
N ILE A 174 3.99 -10.38 -18.85
CA ILE A 174 2.65 -10.95 -18.76
C ILE A 174 2.17 -11.56 -20.09
N ARG A 175 2.90 -11.35 -21.19
CA ARG A 175 2.59 -11.93 -22.51
C ARG A 175 3.31 -13.25 -22.74
N ASN A 176 4.32 -13.55 -21.93
CA ASN A 176 5.22 -14.69 -22.10
C ASN A 176 5.21 -15.56 -20.84
N ASP A 177 4.03 -16.05 -20.47
CA ASP A 177 3.83 -16.98 -19.35
C ASP A 177 4.48 -16.49 -18.04
N PHE A 178 4.41 -15.17 -17.81
CA PHE A 178 4.99 -14.49 -16.65
C PHE A 178 6.49 -14.77 -16.48
N SER A 179 7.23 -14.86 -17.59
CA SER A 179 8.68 -15.04 -17.55
C SER A 179 9.35 -13.96 -16.70
N GLN A 180 10.25 -14.38 -15.83
CA GLN A 180 10.78 -13.56 -14.74
C GLN A 180 12.16 -12.98 -15.07
N ALA A 181 12.40 -11.74 -14.65
CA ALA A 181 13.72 -11.13 -14.64
C ALA A 181 13.93 -10.31 -13.35
N PRO A 182 15.13 -10.31 -12.75
CA PRO A 182 15.40 -9.46 -11.60
C PRO A 182 15.33 -7.97 -11.99
N VAL A 183 14.91 -7.14 -11.04
CA VAL A 183 14.83 -5.68 -11.19
C VAL A 183 15.67 -5.03 -10.10
N GLU A 184 16.48 -4.05 -10.48
CA GLU A 184 17.13 -3.17 -9.53
C GLU A 184 16.31 -1.89 -9.39
N LEU A 185 15.69 -1.71 -8.23
CA LEU A 185 15.05 -0.46 -7.83
C LEU A 185 15.97 0.27 -6.85
N GLN A 186 16.08 1.58 -7.01
CA GLN A 186 16.91 2.40 -6.14
C GLN A 186 16.15 3.66 -5.75
N PRO A 187 15.79 3.80 -4.46
CA PRO A 187 15.25 5.04 -3.95
C PRO A 187 16.18 6.22 -4.22
N SER A 188 15.60 7.40 -4.37
CA SER A 188 16.37 8.62 -4.63
C SER A 188 17.38 8.87 -3.51
N LYS A 189 18.59 9.31 -3.88
CA LYS A 189 19.65 9.75 -2.95
C LYS A 189 19.73 11.28 -2.81
N ALA A 190 18.77 11.99 -3.40
CA ALA A 190 18.71 13.45 -3.29
C ALA A 190 18.38 13.88 -1.86
N ASN A 191 18.72 15.12 -1.50
CA ASN A 191 18.50 15.69 -0.17
C ASN A 191 17.41 16.78 -0.15
N ASP A 192 16.78 17.04 -1.30
CA ASP A 192 15.65 17.96 -1.46
C ASP A 192 14.62 17.39 -2.47
N VAL A 193 13.53 18.12 -2.66
CA VAL A 193 12.45 17.80 -3.62
C VAL A 193 12.38 18.83 -4.76
N GLN A 194 13.44 19.61 -4.97
CA GLN A 194 13.47 20.56 -6.08
C GLN A 194 13.58 19.82 -7.42
N HIS A 195 12.75 20.22 -8.38
CA HIS A 195 12.58 19.61 -9.69
C HIS A 195 12.30 18.09 -9.63
N ALA A 196 11.49 17.68 -8.66
CA ALA A 196 11.12 16.28 -8.45
C ALA A 196 9.68 16.13 -7.96
N PHE A 197 9.19 14.90 -7.93
CA PHE A 197 7.88 14.58 -7.40
C PHE A 197 7.89 14.58 -5.86
N GLY A 198 7.00 15.40 -5.30
CA GLY A 198 6.72 15.59 -3.90
C GLY A 198 5.23 15.80 -3.70
N THR A 199 4.53 14.79 -3.20
CA THR A 199 3.06 14.75 -3.26
C THR A 199 2.44 14.81 -1.86
N ILE A 200 1.47 15.71 -1.66
CA ILE A 200 0.46 15.56 -0.60
C ILE A 200 -0.82 15.00 -1.25
N CYS A 201 -1.32 13.88 -0.74
CA CYS A 201 -2.48 13.19 -1.28
C CYS A 201 -3.76 14.01 -1.09
N ARG A 202 -4.51 14.19 -2.17
CA ARG A 202 -5.82 14.90 -2.25
C ARG A 202 -6.64 14.39 -3.43
N PHE A 203 -6.90 13.08 -3.45
CA PHE A 203 -7.56 12.39 -4.55
C PHE A 203 -9.03 12.82 -4.76
N PHE A 204 -9.69 13.25 -3.69
CA PHE A 204 -11.12 13.55 -3.67
C PHE A 204 -11.39 15.00 -3.22
N PRO A 205 -12.58 15.56 -3.54
CA PRO A 205 -12.93 16.93 -3.13
C PRO A 205 -12.91 17.16 -1.61
N ALA A 206 -13.29 16.16 -0.82
CA ALA A 206 -13.31 16.27 0.64
C ALA A 206 -11.92 16.59 1.20
N GLY A 207 -11.82 17.63 2.03
CA GLY A 207 -10.54 18.07 2.62
C GLY A 207 -9.54 18.70 1.65
N SER A 208 -9.78 18.66 0.33
CA SER A 208 -8.81 19.07 -0.70
C SER A 208 -8.28 20.49 -0.55
N THR A 209 -9.14 21.45 -0.15
CA THR A 209 -8.72 22.84 0.07
C THR A 209 -7.67 22.94 1.18
N LEU A 210 -7.89 22.27 2.31
CA LEU A 210 -6.95 22.29 3.43
C LEU A 210 -5.65 21.56 3.08
N LEU A 211 -5.76 20.42 2.38
CA LEU A 211 -4.60 19.65 1.92
C LEU A 211 -3.74 20.47 0.94
N ALA A 212 -4.37 21.21 0.02
CA ALA A 212 -3.67 22.12 -0.90
C ALA A 212 -2.99 23.28 -0.14
N GLN A 213 -3.63 23.86 0.87
CA GLN A 213 -3.01 24.88 1.71
C GLN A 213 -1.80 24.36 2.48
N ILE A 214 -1.86 23.13 2.99
CA ILE A 214 -0.72 22.46 3.64
C ILE A 214 0.41 22.24 2.62
N GLU A 215 0.10 21.78 1.40
CA GLU A 215 1.07 21.55 0.33
C GLU A 215 1.78 22.85 -0.07
N GLU A 216 1.02 23.91 -0.35
CA GLU A 216 1.56 25.23 -0.70
C GLU A 216 2.46 25.77 0.41
N GLN A 217 1.99 25.75 1.66
CA GLN A 217 2.76 26.29 2.79
C GLN A 217 3.99 25.44 3.13
N LEU A 218 3.97 24.12 2.88
CA LEU A 218 5.15 23.26 3.02
C LEU A 218 6.24 23.68 2.06
N TRP A 219 5.90 23.86 0.78
CA TRP A 219 6.87 24.25 -0.25
C TRP A 219 7.36 25.68 -0.06
N GLU A 220 6.49 26.62 0.30
CA GLU A 220 6.87 27.98 0.67
C GLU A 220 7.84 27.98 1.87
N THR A 221 7.59 27.14 2.89
CA THR A 221 8.47 27.03 4.07
C THR A 221 9.85 26.49 3.71
N LEU A 222 9.94 25.53 2.79
CA LEU A 222 11.20 24.88 2.41
C LEU A 222 12.02 25.69 1.41
N TYR A 223 11.36 26.35 0.46
CA TYR A 223 12.02 26.91 -0.72
C TYR A 223 11.69 28.39 -1.00
N GLY A 224 10.71 28.96 -0.29
CA GLY A 224 10.21 30.32 -0.54
C GLY A 224 9.39 30.42 -1.83
N ASP A 225 9.06 31.66 -2.21
CA ASP A 225 8.33 31.95 -3.45
C ASP A 225 9.26 31.82 -4.68
N SER A 226 8.84 31.05 -5.69
CA SER A 226 9.51 31.07 -6.99
C SER A 226 9.16 32.36 -7.74
N THR A 227 10.15 33.24 -7.91
CA THR A 227 9.95 34.54 -8.57
C THR A 227 9.92 34.45 -10.10
N ASP A 228 10.30 33.30 -10.68
CA ASP A 228 10.44 33.09 -12.12
C ASP A 228 9.29 32.28 -12.73
N GLY A 229 8.34 31.80 -11.91
CA GLY A 229 7.18 31.01 -12.35
C GLY A 229 7.53 29.55 -12.72
N THR A 230 8.74 29.08 -12.46
CA THR A 230 9.13 27.69 -12.71
C THR A 230 8.53 26.79 -11.62
N PRO A 231 7.80 25.71 -11.97
CA PRO A 231 7.32 24.74 -10.98
C PRO A 231 8.50 24.06 -10.29
N LEU A 232 8.60 24.22 -8.98
CA LEU A 232 9.73 23.71 -8.20
C LEU A 232 9.52 22.28 -7.70
N VAL A 233 8.29 21.92 -7.35
CA VAL A 233 7.91 20.58 -6.89
C VAL A 233 6.78 20.09 -7.79
N PHE A 234 6.88 18.85 -8.26
CA PHE A 234 5.86 18.21 -9.09
C PHE A 234 4.96 17.35 -8.20
N ASN A 235 3.72 17.15 -8.63
CA ASN A 235 2.75 16.35 -7.90
C ASN A 235 2.13 15.33 -8.86
N ASP A 236 2.05 14.08 -8.41
CA ASP A 236 1.32 13.02 -9.08
C ASP A 236 0.33 12.31 -8.13
N GLN A 237 -0.97 12.51 -8.37
CA GLN A 237 -2.05 12.00 -7.52
C GLN A 237 -2.38 10.53 -7.86
N TYR A 238 -1.43 9.63 -7.58
CA TYR A 238 -1.62 8.20 -7.75
C TYR A 238 -2.46 7.63 -6.60
N ILE A 239 -3.75 7.36 -6.86
CA ILE A 239 -4.71 6.80 -5.90
C ILE A 239 -4.48 5.29 -5.67
N SER A 240 -3.32 4.95 -5.12
CA SER A 240 -2.89 3.58 -4.79
C SER A 240 -1.68 3.68 -3.86
N SER A 241 -1.80 3.21 -2.62
CA SER A 241 -0.70 3.25 -1.66
C SER A 241 0.49 2.41 -2.12
N GLY A 242 0.23 1.22 -2.68
CA GLY A 242 1.21 0.37 -3.35
C GLY A 242 1.88 1.05 -4.54
N GLY A 243 1.13 1.78 -5.35
CA GLY A 243 1.68 2.57 -6.46
C GLY A 243 2.60 3.67 -5.95
N GLN A 244 2.18 4.42 -4.94
CA GLN A 244 2.98 5.46 -4.30
C GLN A 244 4.26 4.88 -3.65
N PHE A 245 4.15 3.72 -3.02
CA PHE A 245 5.29 2.99 -2.47
C PHE A 245 6.27 2.58 -3.58
N TYR A 246 5.79 2.09 -4.70
CA TYR A 246 6.63 1.76 -5.85
C TYR A 246 7.38 2.99 -6.39
N GLU A 247 6.72 4.15 -6.52
CA GLU A 247 7.37 5.37 -7.02
C GLU A 247 8.47 5.89 -6.08
N ILE A 248 8.33 5.69 -4.77
CA ILE A 248 9.39 5.96 -3.79
C ILE A 248 10.54 4.95 -3.95
N LEU A 249 10.22 3.66 -4.07
CA LEU A 249 11.19 2.56 -4.18
C LEU A 249 12.01 2.61 -5.48
N SER A 250 11.40 3.04 -6.58
CA SER A 250 12.04 3.23 -7.89
C SER A 250 12.86 4.52 -7.98
N GLY A 251 12.70 5.43 -7.01
CA GLY A 251 13.37 6.72 -6.97
C GLY A 251 12.76 7.78 -7.89
N HIS A 252 11.56 7.54 -8.42
CA HIS A 252 10.80 8.51 -9.20
C HIS A 252 10.27 9.64 -8.29
N ASP A 253 9.73 9.25 -7.13
CA ASP A 253 9.23 10.16 -6.11
C ASP A 253 10.25 10.27 -4.97
N ARG A 254 10.31 11.47 -4.38
CA ARG A 254 11.19 11.75 -3.23
C ARG A 254 10.40 11.86 -1.92
N PHE A 255 9.14 12.27 -2.01
CA PHE A 255 8.28 12.53 -0.87
C PHE A 255 6.83 12.26 -1.23
N ILE A 256 6.12 11.52 -0.38
CA ILE A 256 4.67 11.36 -0.48
C ILE A 256 4.08 11.42 0.94
N ALA A 257 2.97 12.13 1.11
CA ALA A 257 2.24 12.18 2.38
C ALA A 257 0.74 11.99 2.17
N ASP A 258 0.18 10.95 2.78
CA ASP A 258 -1.26 10.82 2.95
C ASP A 258 -1.66 11.24 4.37
N ILE A 259 -2.20 12.45 4.45
CA ILE A 259 -2.66 13.08 5.70
C ILE A 259 -4.15 13.44 5.61
N ARG A 260 -4.89 12.77 4.72
CA ARG A 260 -6.33 12.99 4.56
C ARG A 260 -7.11 12.83 5.87
N PRO A 261 -6.85 11.82 6.74
CA PRO A 261 -7.54 11.72 8.02
C PRO A 261 -7.33 12.93 8.94
N ILE A 262 -6.14 13.57 8.92
CA ILE A 262 -5.91 14.82 9.67
C ILE A 262 -6.84 15.92 9.14
N ALA A 263 -6.94 16.09 7.82
CA ALA A 263 -7.82 17.10 7.23
C ALA A 263 -9.30 16.83 7.52
N PHE A 264 -9.73 15.56 7.47
CA PHE A 264 -11.11 15.18 7.78
C PHE A 264 -11.48 15.51 9.23
N ARG A 265 -10.59 15.18 10.19
CA ARG A 265 -10.79 15.53 11.60
C ARG A 265 -10.91 17.03 11.84
N VAL A 266 -10.05 17.85 11.22
CA VAL A 266 -10.09 19.32 11.37
C VAL A 266 -11.38 19.92 10.82
N LEU A 267 -11.89 19.32 9.74
CA LEU A 267 -13.07 19.82 9.03
C LEU A 267 -14.38 19.17 9.49
N ASP A 268 -14.34 18.37 10.56
CA ASP A 268 -15.49 17.65 11.11
C ASP A 268 -16.18 16.76 10.06
N ILE A 269 -15.36 16.13 9.21
CA ILE A 269 -15.81 15.13 8.23
C ILE A 269 -15.74 13.77 8.92
N GLU A 270 -16.89 13.26 9.35
CA GLU A 270 -16.99 12.03 10.15
C GLU A 270 -16.54 10.79 9.37
N GLU A 271 -16.94 10.65 8.11
CA GLU A 271 -16.63 9.50 7.26
C GLU A 271 -16.20 9.94 5.86
N ASN A 272 -15.03 9.47 5.43
CA ASN A 272 -14.57 9.60 4.06
C ASN A 272 -13.43 8.63 3.77
N LEU A 273 -13.19 8.33 2.50
CA LEU A 273 -12.18 7.38 2.10
C LEU A 273 -10.77 7.91 2.44
N SER A 274 -10.05 7.13 3.25
CA SER A 274 -8.64 7.31 3.62
C SER A 274 -7.90 5.98 3.52
N ALA A 275 -6.57 6.01 3.68
CA ALA A 275 -5.82 4.77 3.83
C ALA A 275 -6.18 4.07 5.14
N HIS A 276 -6.20 2.75 5.12
CA HIS A 276 -6.40 1.82 6.23
C HIS A 276 -5.16 0.93 6.39
N PRO A 277 -5.09 0.05 7.39
CA PRO A 277 -3.89 -0.75 7.64
C PRO A 277 -3.54 -1.69 6.48
N TYR A 278 -4.52 -2.16 5.71
CA TYR A 278 -4.28 -3.02 4.54
C TYR A 278 -3.61 -2.26 3.39
N ASP A 279 -3.93 -0.98 3.17
CA ASP A 279 -3.27 -0.14 2.16
C ASP A 279 -1.76 0.05 2.42
N VAL A 280 -1.37 0.07 3.71
CA VAL A 280 0.01 0.32 4.12
C VAL A 280 0.75 -0.94 4.57
N CYS A 281 0.17 -2.14 4.39
CA CYS A 281 0.74 -3.39 4.88
C CYS A 281 2.10 -3.75 4.28
N CYS A 282 2.49 -3.11 3.19
CA CYS A 282 3.78 -3.25 2.51
C CYS A 282 4.86 -2.27 3.00
N ALA A 283 4.62 -1.53 4.09
CA ALA A 283 5.58 -0.64 4.74
C ALA A 283 6.99 -1.27 4.94
N LEU A 284 7.03 -2.56 5.30
CA LEU A 284 8.27 -3.30 5.48
C LEU A 284 9.17 -3.29 4.22
N ILE A 285 8.59 -3.27 3.02
CA ILE A 285 9.37 -3.22 1.77
C ILE A 285 10.16 -1.90 1.67
N LEU A 286 9.56 -0.79 2.08
CA LEU A 286 10.22 0.52 2.14
C LEU A 286 11.33 0.53 3.18
N GLU A 287 11.05 0.02 4.38
CA GLU A 287 12.03 -0.08 5.48
C GLU A 287 13.28 -0.86 5.02
N GLU A 288 13.09 -2.02 4.40
CA GLU A 288 14.18 -2.88 3.92
C GLU A 288 14.93 -2.30 2.72
N ALA A 289 14.34 -1.33 2.00
CA ALA A 289 15.01 -0.54 0.96
C ALA A 289 15.76 0.69 1.51
N GLY A 290 15.66 0.98 2.81
CA GLY A 290 16.26 2.16 3.46
C GLY A 290 15.46 3.45 3.28
N CYS A 291 14.22 3.36 2.80
CA CYS A 291 13.27 4.47 2.81
C CYS A 291 12.71 4.68 4.22
N ILE A 292 12.13 5.85 4.46
CA ILE A 292 11.49 6.19 5.74
C ILE A 292 9.98 6.22 5.53
N LEU A 293 9.23 5.50 6.37
CA LEU A 293 7.78 5.57 6.43
C LEU A 293 7.35 5.79 7.89
N GLU A 294 6.60 6.86 8.14
CA GLU A 294 6.27 7.31 9.50
C GLU A 294 4.93 8.03 9.56
N HIS A 295 4.46 8.30 10.78
CA HIS A 295 3.38 9.26 10.99
C HIS A 295 3.86 10.69 10.74
N PRO A 296 2.96 11.64 10.43
CA PRO A 296 3.32 13.03 10.14
C PRO A 296 4.04 13.79 11.27
N ASP A 297 3.96 13.28 12.50
CA ASP A 297 4.66 13.82 13.66
C ASP A 297 6.09 13.28 13.83
N GLY A 298 6.51 12.35 12.95
CA GLY A 298 7.80 11.67 12.98
C GLY A 298 7.85 10.42 13.85
N SER A 299 6.71 9.98 14.41
CA SER A 299 6.65 8.71 15.14
C SER A 299 6.54 7.51 14.18
N PRO A 300 7.04 6.32 14.56
CA PRO A 300 6.95 5.13 13.71
C PRO A 300 5.51 4.82 13.31
N LEU A 301 5.30 4.43 12.06
CA LEU A 301 3.98 3.99 11.58
C LEU A 301 3.65 2.63 12.20
N ASN A 302 2.72 2.60 13.17
CA ASN A 302 2.41 1.39 13.92
C ASN A 302 0.91 1.23 14.23
N CYS A 303 0.08 1.29 13.17
CA CYS A 303 -1.37 1.09 13.27
C CYS A 303 -1.72 -0.37 13.62
N PRO A 304 -2.90 -0.63 14.21
CA PRO A 304 -3.41 -1.99 14.37
C PRO A 304 -3.57 -2.70 13.02
N LEU A 305 -3.53 -4.04 13.03
CA LEU A 305 -3.86 -4.85 11.84
C LEU A 305 -5.37 -5.12 11.81
N ASP A 306 -6.13 -4.15 11.30
CA ASP A 306 -7.58 -4.20 11.06
C ASP A 306 -7.94 -3.62 9.68
N THR A 307 -9.24 -3.48 9.40
CA THR A 307 -9.76 -2.99 8.11
C THR A 307 -10.37 -1.58 8.19
N THR A 308 -10.36 -0.93 9.35
CA THR A 308 -11.19 0.26 9.62
C THR A 308 -10.42 1.44 10.22
N SER A 309 -9.24 1.22 10.79
CA SER A 309 -8.44 2.29 11.38
C SER A 309 -7.91 3.25 10.33
N ALA A 310 -8.34 4.51 10.35
CA ALA A 310 -7.81 5.53 9.45
C ALA A 310 -6.31 5.79 9.70
N VAL A 311 -5.49 5.70 8.65
CA VAL A 311 -4.03 5.81 8.72
C VAL A 311 -3.55 7.11 8.08
N ASN A 312 -2.72 7.85 8.81
CA ASN A 312 -1.90 8.93 8.24
C ASN A 312 -0.47 8.44 8.11
N TRP A 313 0.14 8.64 6.96
CA TRP A 313 1.51 8.21 6.71
C TRP A 313 2.28 9.21 5.83
N VAL A 314 3.59 9.21 5.99
CA VAL A 314 4.53 10.01 5.21
C VAL A 314 5.71 9.14 4.82
N ALA A 315 6.01 9.10 3.53
CA ALA A 315 7.13 8.38 2.94
C ALA A 315 8.21 9.37 2.47
N TYR A 316 9.45 9.06 2.79
CA TYR A 316 10.64 9.74 2.29
C TYR A 316 11.56 8.73 1.62
N ALA A 317 12.10 9.06 0.45
CA ALA A 317 13.01 8.15 -0.25
C ALA A 317 14.33 7.88 0.52
N ASN A 318 14.71 8.74 1.47
CA ASN A 318 15.86 8.56 2.35
C ASN A 318 15.80 9.45 3.62
N GLU A 319 16.73 9.23 4.54
CA GLU A 319 16.84 9.98 5.80
C GLU A 319 17.22 11.46 5.63
N ASP A 320 17.97 11.84 4.59
CA ASP A 320 18.30 13.26 4.33
C ASP A 320 17.04 14.06 4.01
N LEU A 321 16.17 13.50 3.17
CA LEU A 321 14.86 14.07 2.86
C LEU A 321 13.98 14.14 4.11
N ALA A 322 13.95 13.08 4.92
CA ALA A 322 13.17 13.07 6.15
C ALA A 322 13.66 14.18 7.11
N ARG A 323 14.97 14.34 7.30
CA ARG A 323 15.55 15.42 8.13
C ARG A 323 15.26 16.81 7.58
N HIS A 324 15.22 16.96 6.25
CA HIS A 324 14.95 18.24 5.59
C HIS A 324 13.47 18.64 5.70
N ILE A 325 12.55 17.73 5.42
CA ILE A 325 11.13 18.02 5.18
C ILE A 325 10.29 17.87 6.45
N ARG A 326 10.54 16.84 7.28
CA ARG A 326 9.74 16.54 8.49
C ARG A 326 9.56 17.75 9.42
N PRO A 327 10.60 18.55 9.75
CA PRO A 327 10.42 19.72 10.63
C PRO A 327 9.49 20.78 10.01
N ALA A 328 9.58 20.99 8.69
CA ALA A 328 8.72 21.92 7.98
C ALA A 328 7.27 21.44 7.98
N LEU A 329 7.04 20.16 7.63
CA LEU A 329 5.70 19.56 7.66
C LEU A 329 5.05 19.68 9.04
N LYS A 330 5.78 19.33 10.11
CA LYS A 330 5.28 19.49 11.49
C LYS A 330 4.94 20.95 11.81
N GLY A 331 5.77 21.90 11.37
CA GLY A 331 5.53 23.33 11.55
C GLY A 331 4.30 23.83 10.81
N VAL A 332 4.03 23.33 9.60
CA VAL A 332 2.84 23.66 8.80
C VAL A 332 1.59 23.05 9.44
N LEU A 333 1.63 21.77 9.80
CA LEU A 333 0.52 21.10 10.48
C LEU A 333 0.17 21.82 11.79
N ALA A 334 1.15 22.18 12.62
CA ALA A 334 0.89 22.92 13.86
C ALA A 334 0.24 24.31 13.65
N LYS A 335 0.35 24.90 12.45
CA LYS A 335 -0.28 26.19 12.11
C LYS A 335 -1.70 26.01 11.57
N LEU A 336 -1.92 25.00 10.73
CA LEU A 336 -3.14 24.82 9.95
C LEU A 336 -4.11 23.77 10.53
N VAL A 337 -3.63 22.95 11.46
CA VAL A 337 -4.36 21.86 12.12
C VAL A 337 -4.37 22.15 13.62
N PRO A 338 -5.34 22.96 14.10
CA PRO A 338 -5.43 23.40 15.50
C PRO A 338 -5.80 22.29 16.48
#